data_AF-A0A177HEU8-F1
#
_entry.id   AF-A0A177HEU8-F1
#
_cell.length_a   1.000
_cell.length_b   1.000
_cell.length_c   1.000
_cell.angle_alpha   90.00
_cell.angle_beta   90.00
_cell.angle_gamma   90.00
#
_symmetry.space_group_name_H-M   'P 1'
#
loop_
_entity.id
_entity.type
_entity.pdbx_description
1 polymer ?
#
loop_
_entity_poly.entity_id
_entity_poly.type
_entity_poly.pdbx_seq_one_letter_code
_entity_poly.pdbx_strand_id
1 'polypeptide(L)'
;MTRILGTSHLDLNLSSEATGTTRHYDDAGRLNEDMIDARVWAGIHFHSADIDGCQAGDRIGVWTLTHYFQPVQRRRHSNPATPAATAPAAVAMRAGT
;
A
#
# COMPACT_ATOMS: atom_id res chain seq x y z
N MET A 1 9.21 -2.61 -3.40
CA MET A 1 7.76 -2.94 -3.29
C MET A 1 7.30 -3.18 -1.85
N THR A 2 8.11 -3.85 -1.02
CA THR A 2 7.76 -4.25 0.35
C THR A 2 7.19 -3.16 1.25
N ARG A 3 7.72 -1.93 1.19
CA ARG A 3 7.21 -0.83 2.02
C ARG A 3 5.78 -0.39 1.68
N ILE A 4 5.37 -0.51 0.43
CA ILE A 4 4.03 -0.10 0.00
C ILE A 4 3.02 -1.20 0.32
N LEU A 5 3.40 -2.45 0.02
CA LEU A 5 2.51 -3.60 0.20
C LEU A 5 2.50 -4.14 1.64
N GLY A 6 3.47 -3.75 2.47
CA GLY A 6 3.68 -4.32 3.80
C GLY A 6 4.26 -5.74 3.79
N THR A 7 4.57 -6.30 2.62
CA THR A 7 5.07 -7.67 2.42
C THR A 7 5.94 -7.74 1.17
N SER A 8 6.89 -8.68 1.12
CA SER A 8 7.63 -8.99 -0.11
C SER A 8 6.84 -9.90 -1.04
N HIS A 9 5.81 -10.57 -0.54
CA HIS A 9 4.96 -11.45 -1.35
C HIS A 9 4.28 -10.65 -2.46
N LEU A 10 4.40 -11.15 -3.68
CA LEU A 10 3.73 -10.64 -4.85
C LEU A 10 2.80 -11.72 -5.41
N ASP A 11 1.80 -11.29 -6.16
CA ASP A 11 1.09 -12.16 -7.11
C ASP A 11 1.08 -11.42 -8.44
N LEU A 12 2.24 -11.38 -9.10
CA LEU A 12 2.47 -10.55 -10.27
C LEU A 12 2.78 -11.41 -11.49
N ASN A 13 1.99 -11.26 -12.54
CA ASN A 13 2.26 -11.82 -13.86
C ASN A 13 2.77 -10.71 -14.78
N LEU A 14 3.99 -10.88 -15.30
CA LEU A 14 4.64 -9.98 -16.25
C LEU A 14 4.70 -10.65 -17.62
N SER A 15 3.97 -10.10 -18.60
CA SER A 15 3.91 -10.60 -19.97
C SER A 15 4.81 -9.78 -20.89
N SER A 16 5.54 -10.46 -21.77
CA SER A 16 6.38 -9.86 -22.80
C SER A 16 5.76 -10.12 -24.17
N GLU A 17 5.39 -9.05 -24.87
CA GLU A 17 4.91 -9.17 -26.25
C GLU A 17 6.02 -9.66 -27.19
N ALA A 18 7.25 -9.19 -26.99
CA ALA A 18 8.39 -9.51 -27.86
C ALA A 18 8.70 -11.02 -27.89
N THR A 19 8.46 -11.74 -26.80
CA THR A 19 8.75 -13.17 -26.67
C THR A 19 7.50 -14.04 -26.56
N GLY A 20 6.32 -13.45 -26.42
CA GLY A 20 5.06 -14.17 -26.18
C GLY A 20 5.04 -14.94 -24.85
N THR A 21 5.95 -14.64 -23.93
CA THR A 21 6.09 -15.34 -22.65
C THR A 21 5.49 -14.52 -21.51
N THR A 22 4.99 -15.21 -20.48
CA THR A 22 4.61 -14.61 -19.20
C THR A 22 5.43 -15.24 -18.10
N ARG A 23 5.95 -14.42 -17.18
CA ARG A 23 6.62 -14.87 -15.97
C ARG A 23 5.82 -14.44 -14.75
N HIS A 24 5.58 -15.38 -13.85
CA HIS A 24 4.99 -15.11 -12.55
C HIS A 24 6.09 -14.83 -11.52
N TYR A 25 5.83 -13.88 -10.63
CA TYR A 25 6.65 -13.56 -9.47
C TYR A 25 5.80 -13.60 -8.22
N ASP A 26 6.23 -14.44 -7.28
CA ASP A 26 5.63 -14.60 -5.96
C ASP A 26 6.34 -13.79 -4.86
N ASP A 27 7.51 -13.21 -5.19
CA ASP A 27 8.32 -12.41 -4.28
C ASP A 27 9.02 -11.24 -5.01
N ALA A 28 9.01 -10.08 -4.34
CA ALA A 28 9.61 -8.85 -4.86
C ALA A 28 11.14 -8.89 -4.97
N GLY A 29 11.81 -9.70 -4.15
CA GLY A 29 13.25 -9.93 -4.25
C GLY A 29 13.60 -10.68 -5.52
N ARG A 30 12.85 -11.72 -5.87
CA ARG A 30 13.02 -12.45 -7.15
C ARG A 30 12.83 -11.57 -8.36
N LEU A 31 11.81 -10.71 -8.33
CA LEU A 31 11.61 -9.71 -9.39
C LEU A 31 12.82 -8.77 -9.51
N ASN A 32 13.36 -8.30 -8.39
CA ASN A 32 14.52 -7.41 -8.39
C ASN A 32 15.80 -8.10 -8.88
N GLU A 33 16.04 -9.36 -8.51
CA GLU A 33 17.17 -10.18 -8.99
C GLU A 33 17.14 -10.28 -10.53
N ASP A 34 16.00 -10.65 -11.10
CA ASP A 34 15.82 -10.70 -12.56
C ASP A 34 15.98 -9.32 -13.22
N MET A 35 15.59 -8.24 -12.51
CA MET A 35 15.79 -6.87 -12.96
C MET A 35 17.23 -6.37 -12.85
N ILE A 36 18.07 -6.95 -12.00
CA ILE A 36 19.52 -6.69 -12.03
C ILE A 36 20.11 -7.48 -13.20
N ASP A 37 19.85 -8.78 -13.26
CA ASP A 37 20.56 -9.66 -14.17
C ASP A 37 20.26 -9.40 -15.66
N ALA A 38 19.03 -9.09 -16.06
CA ALA A 38 18.78 -8.97 -17.50
C ALA A 38 19.50 -7.80 -18.21
N ARG A 39 20.08 -6.83 -17.50
CA ARG A 39 20.88 -5.74 -18.11
C ARG A 39 22.32 -6.18 -18.31
N VAL A 40 22.78 -7.07 -17.44
CA VAL A 40 23.99 -7.86 -17.63
C VAL A 40 23.81 -8.81 -18.82
N TRP A 41 22.70 -9.55 -18.91
CA TRP A 41 22.42 -10.45 -20.04
C TRP A 41 22.31 -9.71 -21.37
N ALA A 42 21.77 -8.49 -21.37
CA ALA A 42 21.73 -7.62 -22.54
C ALA A 42 23.10 -6.99 -22.89
N GLY A 43 24.10 -7.09 -22.02
CA GLY A 43 25.45 -6.55 -22.23
C GLY A 43 25.53 -5.02 -22.14
N ILE A 44 24.60 -4.38 -21.44
CA ILE A 44 24.52 -2.90 -21.36
C ILE A 44 24.96 -2.32 -20.01
N HIS A 45 25.05 -3.12 -18.96
CA HIS A 45 25.56 -2.71 -17.64
C HIS A 45 26.51 -3.74 -17.03
N PHE A 46 27.41 -3.27 -16.16
CA PHE A 46 28.14 -4.14 -15.24
C PHE A 46 27.21 -4.53 -14.09
N HIS A 47 27.26 -5.80 -13.65
CA HIS A 47 26.44 -6.31 -12.55
C HIS A 47 26.53 -5.44 -11.28
N SER A 48 27.72 -4.90 -10.95
CA SER A 48 27.89 -4.00 -9.81
C SER A 48 27.11 -2.69 -9.97
N ALA A 49 27.03 -2.14 -11.19
CA ALA A 49 26.29 -0.91 -11.44
C ALA A 49 24.78 -1.10 -11.21
N ASP A 50 24.24 -2.24 -11.60
CA ASP A 50 22.82 -2.56 -11.38
C ASP A 50 22.52 -2.80 -9.90
N ILE A 51 23.42 -3.46 -9.14
CA ILE A 51 23.29 -3.56 -7.68
C ILE A 51 23.27 -2.18 -7.03
N ASP A 52 24.24 -1.32 -7.36
CA ASP A 52 24.35 0.03 -6.79
C ASP A 52 23.12 0.88 -7.14
N GLY A 53 22.64 0.77 -8.38
CA GLY A 53 21.41 1.40 -8.85
C GLY A 53 20.17 0.94 -8.08
N CYS A 54 20.03 -0.37 -7.85
CA CYS A 54 18.93 -0.91 -7.06
C CYS A 54 18.96 -0.40 -5.62
N GLN A 55 20.14 -0.34 -4.99
CA GLN A 55 20.28 0.20 -3.64
C GLN A 55 19.98 1.70 -3.57
N ALA A 56 20.39 2.47 -4.58
CA ALA A 56 20.08 3.90 -4.66
C ALA A 56 18.57 4.12 -4.81
N GLY A 57 17.92 3.35 -5.69
CA GLY A 57 16.47 3.37 -5.88
C GLY A 57 15.71 3.04 -4.60
N ASP A 58 16.15 2.04 -3.83
CA ASP A 58 15.52 1.70 -2.54
C ASP A 58 15.57 2.87 -1.56
N ARG A 59 16.73 3.52 -1.40
CA ARG A 59 16.90 4.70 -0.54
C ARG A 59 15.98 5.84 -0.96
N ILE A 60 15.86 6.10 -2.27
CA ILE A 60 14.95 7.13 -2.81
C ILE A 60 13.49 6.77 -2.50
N GLY A 61 13.10 5.50 -2.69
CA GLY A 61 11.74 5.03 -2.40
C GLY A 61 11.40 5.15 -0.91
N VAL A 62 12.31 4.72 -0.03
CA VAL A 62 12.24 4.88 1.43
C VAL A 62 12.02 6.35 1.80
N TRP A 63 12.83 7.25 1.23
CA TRP A 63 12.73 8.67 1.53
C TRP A 63 11.39 9.22 1.03
N THR A 64 10.99 8.91 -0.21
CA THR A 64 9.75 9.41 -0.81
C THR A 64 8.52 8.99 -0.01
N LEU A 65 8.40 7.71 0.36
CA LEU A 65 7.28 7.19 1.16
C LEU A 65 7.21 7.85 2.53
N THR A 66 8.37 8.10 3.14
CA THR A 66 8.46 8.80 4.44
C THR A 66 8.01 10.26 4.34
N HIS A 67 8.21 10.95 3.22
CA HIS A 67 7.98 12.40 3.16
C HIS A 67 6.67 12.81 2.49
N TYR A 68 6.19 12.03 1.52
CA TYR A 68 5.05 12.46 0.68
C TYR A 68 3.76 11.64 0.88
N PHE A 69 3.85 10.45 1.47
CA PHE A 69 2.69 9.57 1.68
C PHE A 69 2.25 9.51 3.14
N GLN A 70 2.28 10.66 3.82
CA GLN A 70 1.80 10.78 5.21
C GLN A 70 0.27 10.67 5.30
N PRO A 71 -0.28 10.11 6.39
CA PRO A 71 -1.72 10.02 6.57
C PRO A 71 -2.38 11.39 6.50
N VAL A 72 -3.42 11.53 5.67
CA VAL A 72 -4.28 12.70 5.73
C VAL A 72 -5.13 12.60 7.00
N GLN A 73 -5.12 13.65 7.83
CA GLN A 73 -5.97 13.66 9.02
C GLN A 73 -7.43 13.51 8.58
N ARG A 74 -8.08 12.44 9.03
CA ARG A 74 -9.53 12.28 8.85
C ARG A 74 -10.20 13.39 9.65
N ARG A 75 -10.65 14.45 8.97
CA ARG A 75 -11.57 15.42 9.58
C ARG A 75 -12.76 14.62 10.10
N ARG A 76 -12.92 14.56 11.42
CA ARG A 76 -14.17 14.08 12.02
C ARG A 76 -15.23 15.09 11.59
N HIS A 77 -16.12 14.69 10.68
CA HIS A 77 -17.36 15.43 10.51
C HIS A 77 -18.12 15.26 11.83
N SER A 78 -18.23 16.33 12.61
CA SER A 78 -19.11 16.35 13.77
C SER A 78 -20.52 16.26 13.24
N ASN A 79 -21.12 15.07 13.34
CA ASN A 79 -22.56 14.94 13.15
C ASN A 79 -23.21 15.87 14.18
N PRO A 80 -24.13 16.79 13.79
CA PRO A 80 -24.85 17.58 14.77
C PRO A 80 -25.54 16.60 15.73
N ALA A 81 -25.38 16.86 17.04
CA ALA A 81 -25.96 16.00 18.06
C ALA A 81 -27.46 15.83 17.78
N THR A 82 -27.90 14.58 17.62
CA THR A 82 -29.31 14.22 17.65
C THR A 82 -29.88 14.80 18.96
N PRO A 83 -30.88 15.70 18.93
CA PRO A 83 -31.47 16.19 20.16
C PRO A 83 -32.04 15.00 20.93
N ALA A 84 -31.68 14.91 22.21
CA ALA A 84 -32.10 13.83 23.09
C ALA A 84 -33.63 13.71 23.06
N ALA A 85 -34.12 12.52 22.73
CA ALA A 85 -35.54 12.21 22.79
C ALA A 85 -36.05 12.51 24.20
N THR A 86 -37.00 13.44 24.29
CA THR A 86 -37.68 13.79 25.53
C THR A 86 -38.42 12.55 26.03
N ALA A 87 -38.09 12.08 27.24
CA ALA A 87 -38.79 10.96 27.87
C ALA A 87 -40.29 11.30 28.06
N PRO A 88 -41.21 10.35 27.88
CA PRO A 88 -42.63 10.62 28.06
C PRO A 88 -42.93 10.84 29.55
N ALA A 89 -43.77 11.83 29.85
CA ALA A 89 -44.25 12.09 31.21
C ALA A 89 -45.05 10.88 31.73
N ALA A 90 -44.72 10.41 32.93
CA ALA A 90 -45.48 9.39 33.62
C ALA A 90 -46.87 9.92 33.98
N VAL A 91 -47.92 9.25 33.49
CA VAL A 91 -49.31 9.48 33.91
C VAL A 91 -49.50 8.81 35.27
N ALA A 92 -49.70 9.61 36.31
CA ALA A 92 -50.09 9.13 37.64
C ALA A 92 -51.56 8.70 37.62
N MET A 93 -51.81 7.40 37.81
CA MET A 93 -53.16 6.86 37.97
C MET A 93 -53.66 7.18 39.39
N ARG A 94 -54.70 8.02 39.47
CA ARG A 94 -55.35 8.40 40.73
C ARG A 94 -56.30 7.27 41.14
N ALA A 95 -56.05 6.66 42.28
CA ALA A 95 -56.98 5.71 42.90
C ALA A 95 -58.25 6.43 43.34
N GLY A 96 -59.41 5.88 43.00
CA GLY A 96 -60.73 6.35 43.42
C GLY A 96 -61.56 5.19 43.95
N THR A 97 -61.86 5.29 45.26
CA THR A 97 -62.87 4.63 46.11
C THR A 97 -63.11 3.13 45.98
#